data_AF-A0A7Y8GY25-F1
#
_entry.id   AF-A0A7Y8GY25-F1
#
_cell.length_a   1.000
_cell.length_b   1.000
_cell.length_c   1.000
_cell.angle_alpha   90.00
_cell.angle_beta   90.00
_cell.angle_gamma   90.00
#
_symmetry.space_group_name_H-M   'P 1'
#
loop_
_entity.id
_entity.type
_entity.pdbx_description
1 polymer ?
#
loop_
_entity_poly.entity_id
_entity_poly.type
_entity_poly.pdbx_seq_one_letter_code
_entity_poly.pdbx_strand_id
1 'polypeptide(L)' 'MLNFLKSLFDIETPRFTTGARVNRFNKGSIDRLDGRVVAQTDEGVLVDWPRYGSGWEQPHKLCQQV' A
#
# COMPACT_ATOMS: atom_id res chain seq x y z
N MET A 1 24.82 -14.56 -16.86
CA MET A 1 24.32 -15.18 -15.62
C MET A 1 24.32 -14.17 -14.44
N LEU A 2 23.92 -12.91 -14.67
CA LEU A 2 23.83 -11.87 -13.62
C LEU A 2 22.40 -11.30 -13.47
N ASN A 3 21.57 -11.45 -14.51
CA ASN A 3 20.22 -10.86 -14.55
C ASN A 3 19.21 -11.59 -13.65
N PHE A 4 19.48 -12.84 -13.29
CA PHE A 4 18.60 -13.64 -12.42
C PHE A 4 18.62 -13.16 -10.97
N LEU A 5 19.76 -12.60 -10.52
CA LEU A 5 19.90 -12.06 -9.16
C LEU A 5 19.19 -10.71 -9.00
N LYS A 6 19.14 -9.86 -10.05
CA LYS A 6 18.38 -8.58 -9.99
C LYS A 6 16.90 -8.79 -9.72
N SER A 7 16.29 -9.80 -10.35
CA SER A 7 14.87 -10.11 -10.16
C SER A 7 14.48 -10.52 -8.73
N LEU A 8 15.44 -10.99 -7.92
CA LEU A 8 15.17 -11.36 -6.52
C LEU A 8 15.16 -10.15 -5.58
N PHE A 9 15.76 -9.03 -6.00
CA PHE A 9 15.88 -7.81 -5.20
C PHE A 9 15.06 -6.63 -5.75
N ASP A 10 14.57 -6.71 -7.00
CA ASP A 10 13.57 -5.79 -7.55
C ASP A 10 12.17 -6.15 -7.02
N ILE A 11 11.97 -5.99 -5.71
CA ILE A 11 10.64 -5.95 -5.12
C ILE A 11 10.05 -4.58 -5.52
N GLU A 12 9.23 -4.56 -6.56
CA GLU A 12 8.51 -3.34 -6.94
C GLU A 12 7.60 -2.90 -5.80
N THR A 13 7.82 -1.69 -5.30
CA THR A 13 6.94 -1.07 -4.30
C THR A 13 5.56 -0.87 -4.91
N PRO A 14 4.48 -1.41 -4.31
CA PRO A 14 3.13 -1.22 -4.82
C PRO A 14 2.80 0.26 -5.03
N ARG A 15 2.35 0.61 -6.23
CA ARG A 15 1.88 1.96 -6.57
C ARG A 15 0.36 1.97 -6.63
N PHE A 16 -0.23 3.01 -6.04
CA PHE A 16 -1.67 3.21 -6.00
C PHE A 16 -2.03 4.54 -6.65
N THR A 17 -3.17 4.56 -7.33
CA THR A 17 -3.70 5.82 -7.90
C THR A 17 -4.36 6.64 -6.79
N THR A 18 -4.17 7.96 -6.79
CA THR A 18 -4.93 8.85 -5.90
C THR A 18 -6.44 8.62 -6.07
N GLY A 19 -7.16 8.49 -4.95
CA GLY A 19 -8.57 8.17 -4.90
C GLY A 19 -8.90 6.67 -4.90
N ALA A 20 -7.92 5.80 -5.18
CA ALA A 20 -8.11 4.35 -5.13
C ALA A 20 -8.55 3.90 -3.72
N ARG A 21 -9.44 2.91 -3.69
CA ARG A 21 -9.86 2.27 -2.44
C ARG A 21 -8.88 1.17 -2.06
N VAL A 22 -8.45 1.19 -0.81
CA VAL A 22 -7.49 0.24 -0.25
C VAL A 22 -7.95 -0.30 1.10
N ASN A 23 -7.55 -1.52 1.41
CA ASN A 23 -7.65 -2.12 2.74
C ASN A 23 -6.25 -2.26 3.33
N ARG A 24 -6.16 -2.19 4.66
CA ARG A 24 -4.91 -2.46 5.36
C ARG A 24 -4.90 -3.89 5.88
N PHE A 25 -3.80 -4.58 5.61
CA PHE A 25 -3.54 -5.93 6.08
C PHE A 25 -2.40 -5.92 7.08
N ASN A 26 -2.64 -6.47 8.26
CA ASN A 26 -1.67 -6.50 9.34
C ASN A 26 -1.75 -7.84 10.06
N LYS A 27 -0.59 -8.47 10.30
CA LYS A 27 -0.46 -9.73 11.04
C LYS A 27 -1.43 -10.85 10.59
N GLY A 28 -1.73 -10.96 9.30
CA GLY A 28 -2.60 -12.03 8.79
C GLY A 28 -4.09 -11.71 8.79
N SER A 29 -4.50 -10.50 9.18
CA SER A 29 -5.89 -10.06 9.11
C SER A 29 -6.03 -8.67 8.51
N ILE A 30 -7.23 -8.37 8.01
CA ILE A 30 -7.60 -7.01 7.63
C ILE A 30 -7.87 -6.23 8.92
N ASP A 31 -7.13 -5.15 9.16
CA ASP A 31 -7.28 -4.30 10.35
C ASP A 31 -7.96 -2.96 10.05
N ARG A 32 -7.91 -2.49 8.79
CA ARG A 32 -8.67 -1.31 8.32
C ARG A 32 -9.28 -1.55 6.95
N LEU A 33 -10.50 -1.03 6.77
CA LEU A 33 -11.30 -1.18 5.57
C LEU A 33 -11.58 0.16 4.90
N ASP A 34 -11.71 0.13 3.58
CA ASP A 34 -12.26 1.21 2.75
C ASP A 34 -11.50 2.54 2.83
N GLY A 35 -10.19 2.48 3.02
CA GLY A 35 -9.34 3.65 2.97
C GLY A 35 -9.25 4.23 1.56
N ARG A 36 -9.08 5.53 1.44
CA ARG A 36 -8.84 6.20 0.16
C ARG A 36 -7.43 6.74 0.09
N VAL A 37 -6.71 6.40 -0.97
CA VAL A 37 -5.38 6.94 -1.21
C VAL A 37 -5.49 8.43 -1.48
N VAL A 38 -4.77 9.24 -0.70
CA VAL A 38 -4.70 10.70 -0.87
C VAL A 38 -3.43 11.07 -1.63
N ALA A 39 -2.29 10.51 -1.23
CA ALA A 39 -1.00 10.74 -1.86
C ALA A 39 -0.09 9.51 -1.68
N GLN A 40 0.91 9.39 -2.53
CA GLN A 40 1.97 8.39 -2.38
C GLN A 40 3.33 9.04 -2.66
N THR A 41 4.31 8.68 -1.83
CA THR A 41 5.73 8.97 -2.03
C THR A 41 6.48 7.65 -2.24
N ASP A 42 7.80 7.72 -2.38
CA ASP A 42 8.63 6.51 -2.45
C ASP A 42 8.73 5.79 -1.10
N GLU A 43 8.39 6.48 0.00
CA GLU A 43 8.49 5.96 1.36
C GLU A 43 7.16 5.40 1.90
N GLY A 44 6.02 5.89 1.39
CA GLY A 44 4.72 5.57 1.98
C GLY A 44 3.52 6.01 1.17
N VAL A 45 2.35 5.60 1.66
CA VAL A 45 1.04 5.98 1.11
C VAL A 45 0.25 6.70 2.19
N LEU A 46 -0.18 7.93 1.92
CA LEU A 46 -1.13 8.64 2.75
C LEU A 46 -2.53 8.14 2.42
N VAL A 47 -3.22 7.58 3.40
CA VAL A 47 -4.56 7.02 3.25
C VAL A 47 -5.51 7.70 4.23
N ASP A 48 -6.68 8.10 3.74
CA ASP A 48 -7.78 8.56 4.58
C ASP A 48 -8.72 7.42 4.92
N TRP A 49 -8.89 7.12 6.20
CA TRP A 49 -9.68 6.00 6.70
C TRP A 49 -11.01 6.49 7.30
N PRO A 50 -12.17 5.97 6.86
CA PRO A 50 -13.49 6.45 7.32
C PRO A 50 -13.70 6.46 8.83
N ARG A 51 -13.05 5.54 9.56
CA ARG A 51 -13.19 5.38 11.02
C ARG A 51 -11.95 5.75 11.83
N TYR A 52 -10.83 6.07 11.16
CA TYR A 52 -9.53 6.22 11.82
C TYR A 52 -8.81 7.52 11.43
N GLY A 53 -9.41 8.33 10.56
CA GLY A 53 -8.80 9.54 10.01
C GLY A 53 -7.66 9.22 9.05
N SER A 54 -6.86 10.23 8.72
CA SER A 54 -5.77 10.08 7.76
C SER A 54 -4.48 9.58 8.42
N GLY A 55 -3.73 8.72 7.73
CA GLY A 55 -2.47 8.18 8.24
C GLY A 55 -1.54 7.70 7.13
N TRP A 56 -0.23 7.74 7.43
CA TRP A 56 0.80 7.16 6.58
C TRP A 56 0.88 5.65 6.77
N GLU A 57 0.89 4.93 5.66
CA GLU A 57 0.91 3.48 5.61
C GLU A 57 2.04 2.98 4.72
N GLN A 58 2.58 1.81 5.07
CA GLN A 58 3.54 1.13 4.21
C GLN A 58 2.82 0.55 2.99
N PRO A 59 3.33 0.75 1.76
CA PRO A 59 2.67 0.28 0.53
C PRO A 59 2.34 -1.22 0.56
N HIS A 60 3.25 -2.03 1.11
CA HIS A 60 3.12 -3.49 1.24
C HIS A 60 2.05 -3.95 2.24
N LYS A 61 1.52 -3.04 3.06
CA LYS A 61 0.42 -3.31 4.00
C LYS A 61 -0.94 -2.99 3.39
N LEU A 62 -0.98 -2.47 2.17
CA LEU A 62 -2.20 -2.06 1.50
C LEU A 62 -2.55 -3.01 0.36
N CYS A 63 -3.83 -3.33 0.24
CA CYS A 63 -4.38 -4.07 -0.88
C CYS A 63 -5.43 -3.20 -1.58
N GLN A 64 -5.29 -2.99 -2.88
CA GLN A 64 -6.28 -2.26 -3.66
C GLN A 64 -7.56 -3.09 -3.82
N GLN A 65 -8.71 -2.46 -3.62
CA GLN A 65 -10.02 -3.05 -3.92
C GLN A 65 -10.30 -2.92 -5.42
N VAL A 66 -10.81 -4.00 -6.03
CA VAL A 66 -11.19 -4.06 -7.45
C VAL A 66 -12.65 -3.65 -7.63
#